data_AF-A0A0Q4N130-F1
#
_entry.id   AF-A0A0Q4N130-F1
#
_cell.length_a   1.000
_cell.length_b   1.000
_cell.length_c   1.000
_cell.angle_alpha   90.00
_cell.angle_beta   90.00
_cell.angle_gamma   90.00
#
_symmetry.space_group_name_H-M   'P 1'
#
loop_
_entity.id
_entity.type
_entity.pdbx_description
1 polymer ?
#
loop_
_entity_poly.entity_id
_entity_poly.type
_entity_poly.pdbx_seq_one_letter_code
_entity_poly.pdbx_strand_id
1 'polypeptide(L)'
;MSFAYLALKRLRGGRMQLGLKSAARKEFQPLVLCMWLQAMVNQYRNAVIPVELEPVAECFLQEHEAAIEQYKAGLSPAGALLLASILLACEMPTTHDLDECLVLIDLAAAHAASLSARPIPKLPFQFSTRKHPSSPRERLMSIKGDVVGSLGFEAACLVSSAIKSALARNLGVTITLINGTAVFGGDYCRRRLTPGFADLQTWQLYRFMVQHLCERLELSQVKASIGVIKVLHDYFEALQTPETVYPNNVIH
;
A
#
# COMPACT_ATOMS: atom_id res chain seq x y z
N MET A 1 -6.89 9.18 26.36
CA MET A 1 -7.38 8.99 24.98
C MET A 1 -8.43 7.89 25.03
N SER A 2 -9.65 8.13 24.56
CA SER A 2 -10.70 7.11 24.46
C SER A 2 -10.99 6.89 22.99
N PHE A 3 -10.85 5.65 22.53
CA PHE A 3 -11.22 5.24 21.18
C PHE A 3 -12.75 5.16 21.06
N ALA A 4 -13.30 5.49 19.91
CA ALA A 4 -14.72 5.41 19.61
C ALA A 4 -15.18 3.95 19.45
N TYR A 5 -14.34 3.12 18.83
CA TYR A 5 -14.74 1.77 18.40
C TYR A 5 -14.04 0.65 19.18
N LEU A 6 -12.81 0.90 19.65
CA LEU A 6 -12.03 -0.10 20.39
C LEU A 6 -12.27 -0.01 21.90
N ALA A 7 -12.59 -1.15 22.51
CA ALA A 7 -12.50 -1.29 23.96
C ALA A 7 -11.08 -1.72 24.32
N LEU A 8 -10.41 -0.95 25.16
CA LEU A 8 -9.05 -1.22 25.62
C LEU A 8 -9.00 -1.28 27.13
N LYS A 9 -8.50 -2.40 27.65
CA LYS A 9 -8.32 -2.62 29.08
C LYS A 9 -6.91 -3.10 29.36
N ARG A 10 -6.21 -2.39 30.26
CA ARG A 10 -4.91 -2.85 30.76
C ARG A 10 -5.14 -3.86 31.89
N LEU A 11 -4.52 -5.03 31.78
CA LEU A 11 -4.56 -6.10 32.77
C LEU A 11 -3.29 -6.10 33.64
N ARG A 12 -3.32 -6.89 34.72
CA ARG A 12 -2.14 -7.13 35.56
C ARG A 12 -1.01 -7.75 34.73
N GLY A 13 0.22 -7.32 35.01
CA GLY A 13 1.42 -7.75 34.28
C GLY A 13 1.66 -7.02 32.95
N GLY A 14 0.99 -5.88 32.72
CA GLY A 14 1.24 -5.06 31.54
C GLY A 14 0.58 -5.57 30.25
N ARG A 15 -0.23 -6.62 30.34
CA ARG A 15 -1.00 -7.16 29.20
C ARG A 15 -2.14 -6.21 28.82
N MET A 16 -2.47 -6.19 27.54
CA MET A 16 -3.61 -5.44 27.00
C MET A 16 -4.71 -6.40 26.59
N GLN A 17 -5.95 -6.07 26.93
CA GLN A 17 -7.15 -6.78 26.47
C GLN A 17 -7.90 -5.88 25.49
N LEU A 18 -8.17 -6.39 24.29
CA LEU A 18 -8.90 -5.68 23.24
C LEU A 18 -10.32 -6.24 23.10
N GLY A 19 -11.29 -5.35 22.93
CA GLY A 19 -12.68 -5.69 22.66
C GLY A 19 -13.32 -4.73 21.66
N LEU A 20 -14.55 -5.03 21.27
CA LEU A 20 -15.33 -4.20 20.36
C LEU A 20 -16.40 -3.43 21.13
N LYS A 21 -16.47 -2.11 20.95
CA LYS A 21 -17.59 -1.31 21.45
C LYS A 21 -18.84 -1.54 20.60
N SER A 22 -20.00 -1.33 21.20
CA SER A 22 -21.30 -1.48 20.51
C SER A 22 -21.48 -0.52 19.33
N ALA A 23 -20.84 0.65 19.36
CA ALA A 23 -20.83 1.60 18.25
C ALA A 23 -20.19 1.01 16.98
N ALA A 24 -19.08 0.28 17.12
CA ALA A 24 -18.35 -0.32 16.01
C ALA A 24 -19.25 -1.25 15.17
N ARG A 25 -20.03 -2.10 15.85
CA ARG A 25 -20.94 -3.07 15.23
C ARG A 25 -22.14 -2.43 14.51
N LYS A 26 -22.46 -1.16 14.80
CA LYS A 26 -23.56 -0.44 14.13
C LYS A 26 -23.09 0.26 12.87
N GLU A 27 -21.83 0.68 12.84
CA GLU A 27 -21.29 1.55 11.79
C GLU A 27 -20.52 0.78 10.71
N PHE A 28 -19.90 -0.34 11.06
CA PHE A 28 -19.04 -1.08 10.14
C PHE A 28 -19.51 -2.51 9.91
N GLN A 29 -19.21 -3.03 8.72
CA GLN A 29 -19.52 -4.41 8.38
C GLN A 29 -18.67 -5.39 9.22
N PRO A 30 -19.21 -6.58 9.56
CA PRO A 30 -18.49 -7.55 10.39
C PRO A 30 -17.09 -7.90 9.87
N LEU A 31 -16.96 -8.08 8.55
CA LEU A 31 -15.71 -8.43 7.91
C LEU A 31 -14.61 -7.38 8.13
N VAL A 32 -14.96 -6.09 8.02
CA VAL A 32 -14.05 -4.96 8.24
C VAL A 32 -13.62 -4.90 9.70
N LEU A 33 -14.57 -5.06 10.63
CA LEU A 33 -14.28 -5.11 12.06
C LEU A 33 -13.34 -6.25 12.43
N CYS A 34 -13.52 -7.42 11.82
CA CYS A 34 -12.64 -8.55 12.08
C CYS A 34 -11.22 -8.32 11.54
N MET A 35 -11.09 -7.81 10.30
CA MET A 35 -9.78 -7.48 9.73
C MET A 35 -9.07 -6.41 10.56
N TRP A 36 -9.79 -5.39 11.02
CA TRP A 36 -9.26 -4.37 11.89
C TRP A 36 -8.82 -4.94 13.24
N LEU A 37 -9.64 -5.76 13.90
CA LEU A 37 -9.28 -6.36 15.18
C LEU A 37 -8.04 -7.28 15.06
N GLN A 38 -7.92 -8.04 13.97
CA GLN A 38 -6.71 -8.82 13.65
C GLN A 38 -5.49 -7.90 13.49
N ALA A 39 -5.62 -6.79 12.75
CA ALA A 39 -4.55 -5.83 12.55
C ALA A 39 -4.11 -5.19 13.88
N MET A 40 -5.06 -4.84 14.77
CA MET A 40 -4.75 -4.28 16.09
C MET A 40 -4.01 -5.30 16.97
N VAL A 41 -4.44 -6.57 17.00
CA VAL A 41 -3.71 -7.63 17.71
C VAL A 41 -2.28 -7.74 17.21
N ASN A 42 -2.08 -7.74 15.89
CA ASN A 42 -0.76 -7.80 15.27
C ASN A 42 0.08 -6.55 15.59
N GLN A 43 -0.52 -5.36 15.64
CA GLN A 43 0.14 -4.12 16.03
C GLN A 43 0.73 -4.18 17.44
N TYR A 44 -0.04 -4.66 18.42
CA TYR A 44 0.44 -4.85 19.78
C TYR A 44 1.55 -5.92 19.85
N ARG A 45 1.41 -7.02 19.10
CA ARG A 45 2.44 -8.07 19.02
C ARG A 45 3.75 -7.52 18.42
N ASN A 46 3.67 -6.73 17.36
CA ASN A 46 4.82 -6.08 16.73
C ASN A 46 5.51 -5.06 17.67
N ALA A 47 4.74 -4.45 18.59
CA ALA A 47 5.27 -3.61 19.66
C ALA A 47 5.80 -4.40 20.87
N VAL A 48 5.80 -5.75 20.82
CA VAL A 48 6.21 -6.64 21.92
C VAL A 48 5.35 -6.42 23.18
N ILE A 49 4.08 -6.05 22.98
CA ILE A 49 3.10 -5.87 24.06
C ILE A 49 2.21 -7.11 24.09
N PRO A 50 2.16 -7.87 25.20
CA PRO A 50 1.27 -9.02 25.31
C PRO A 50 -0.19 -8.57 25.20
N VAL A 51 -0.94 -9.24 24.33
CA VAL A 51 -2.31 -8.86 23.99
C VAL A 51 -3.21 -10.09 23.97
N GLU A 52 -4.42 -9.94 24.50
CA GLU A 52 -5.50 -10.93 24.43
C GLU A 52 -6.81 -10.25 23.99
N LEU A 53 -7.75 -11.02 23.47
CA LEU A 53 -9.07 -10.54 23.12
C LEU A 53 -10.05 -10.76 24.27
N GLU A 54 -11.05 -9.89 24.40
CA GLU A 54 -12.22 -10.19 25.21
C GLU A 54 -12.94 -11.42 24.62
N PRO A 55 -13.50 -12.33 25.45
CA PRO A 55 -14.13 -13.56 24.96
C PRO A 55 -15.19 -13.32 23.87
N VAL A 56 -15.97 -12.25 24.00
CA VAL A 56 -17.00 -11.86 23.02
C VAL A 56 -16.39 -11.42 21.68
N ALA A 57 -15.23 -10.76 21.71
CA ALA A 57 -14.51 -10.36 20.51
C ALA A 57 -13.80 -11.55 19.86
N GLU A 58 -13.29 -12.49 20.66
CA GLU A 58 -12.71 -13.74 20.18
C GLU A 58 -13.74 -14.63 19.48
N CYS A 59 -14.91 -14.86 20.08
CA CYS A 59 -16.01 -15.59 19.44
C CYS A 59 -16.44 -14.90 18.14
N PHE A 60 -16.56 -13.57 18.15
CA PHE A 60 -16.92 -12.80 16.96
C PHE A 60 -15.92 -12.99 15.81
N LEU A 61 -14.61 -13.03 16.09
CA LEU A 61 -13.61 -13.35 15.07
C LEU A 61 -13.74 -14.77 14.53
N GLN A 62 -13.90 -15.75 15.42
CA GLN A 62 -14.02 -17.17 15.04
C GLN A 62 -15.26 -17.41 14.16
N GLU A 63 -16.38 -16.76 14.46
CA GLU A 63 -17.61 -16.84 13.66
C GLU A 63 -17.44 -16.32 12.22
N HIS A 64 -16.52 -15.37 12.00
CA HIS A 64 -16.36 -14.68 10.72
C HIS A 64 -15.05 -15.02 9.99
N GLU A 65 -14.18 -15.83 10.57
CA GLU A 65 -12.86 -16.17 10.01
C GLU A 65 -12.97 -16.75 8.59
N ALA A 66 -13.85 -17.72 8.39
CA ALA A 66 -14.07 -18.32 7.07
C ALA A 66 -14.55 -17.30 6.02
N ALA A 67 -15.41 -16.36 6.41
CA ALA A 67 -15.91 -15.32 5.53
C ALA A 67 -14.82 -14.32 5.13
N ILE A 68 -13.90 -14.00 6.04
CA ILE A 68 -12.75 -13.13 5.78
C ILE A 68 -11.80 -13.78 4.77
N GLU A 69 -11.47 -15.05 4.97
CA GLU A 69 -10.57 -15.76 4.06
C GLU A 69 -11.20 -15.95 2.68
N GLN A 70 -12.50 -16.26 2.63
CA GLN A 70 -13.24 -16.30 1.36
C GLN A 70 -13.25 -14.94 0.65
N TYR A 71 -13.48 -13.85 1.38
CA TYR A 71 -13.45 -12.51 0.83
C TYR A 71 -12.07 -12.16 0.26
N LYS A 72 -11.00 -12.36 1.04
CA LYS A 72 -9.61 -12.10 0.58
C LYS A 72 -9.26 -12.93 -0.65
N ALA A 73 -9.66 -14.20 -0.68
CA ALA A 73 -9.43 -15.08 -1.82
C ALA A 73 -10.25 -14.68 -3.07
N GLY A 74 -11.40 -14.03 -2.88
CA GLY A 74 -12.25 -13.54 -3.96
C GLY A 74 -11.80 -12.21 -4.58
N LEU A 75 -10.82 -11.52 -3.99
CA LEU A 75 -10.32 -10.25 -4.51
C LEU A 75 -9.51 -10.45 -5.80
N SER A 76 -9.59 -9.49 -6.73
CA SER A 76 -8.63 -9.43 -7.83
C SER A 76 -7.22 -9.21 -7.29
N PRO A 77 -6.16 -9.59 -8.02
CA PRO A 77 -4.79 -9.36 -7.55
C PRO A 77 -4.49 -7.88 -7.22
N ALA A 78 -5.14 -6.93 -7.89
CA ALA A 78 -5.07 -5.51 -7.55
C ALA A 78 -5.76 -5.18 -6.23
N GLY A 79 -7.00 -5.63 -6.04
CA GLY A 79 -7.72 -5.46 -4.77
C GLY A 79 -7.00 -6.11 -3.58
N ALA A 80 -6.47 -7.32 -3.79
CA ALA A 80 -5.72 -8.06 -2.79
C ALA A 80 -4.44 -7.31 -2.39
N LEU A 81 -3.68 -6.79 -3.37
CA LEU A 81 -2.46 -6.02 -3.08
C LEU A 81 -2.76 -4.71 -2.35
N LEU A 82 -3.82 -3.98 -2.74
CA LEU A 82 -4.26 -2.78 -2.04
C LEU A 82 -4.62 -3.11 -0.59
N LEU A 83 -5.53 -4.04 -0.36
CA LEU A 83 -5.99 -4.40 0.98
C LEU A 83 -4.82 -4.89 1.86
N ALA A 84 -3.95 -5.76 1.33
CA ALA A 84 -2.78 -6.24 2.07
C ALA A 84 -1.83 -5.09 2.46
N SER A 85 -1.69 -4.06 1.61
CA SER A 85 -0.88 -2.87 1.92
C SER A 85 -1.42 -2.08 3.09
N ILE A 86 -2.74 -1.92 3.16
CA ILE A 86 -3.38 -1.16 4.22
C ILE A 86 -3.37 -1.93 5.54
N LEU A 87 -3.68 -3.24 5.49
CA LEU A 87 -3.60 -4.10 6.67
C LEU A 87 -2.19 -4.07 7.26
N LEU A 88 -1.16 -4.29 6.44
CA LEU A 88 0.22 -4.25 6.90
C LEU A 88 0.61 -2.88 7.48
N ALA A 89 0.12 -1.79 6.92
CA ALA A 89 0.36 -0.46 7.47
C ALA A 89 -0.33 -0.26 8.84
N CYS A 90 -1.54 -0.79 9.02
CA CYS A 90 -2.28 -0.73 10.29
C CYS A 90 -1.67 -1.63 11.38
N GLU A 91 -0.92 -2.67 11.00
CA GLU A 91 -0.16 -3.52 11.91
C GLU A 91 1.13 -2.87 12.44
N MET A 92 1.51 -1.69 11.93
CA MET A 92 2.71 -0.99 12.40
C MET A 92 2.40 -0.05 13.57
N PRO A 93 3.21 -0.01 14.64
CA PRO A 93 2.90 0.79 15.84
C PRO A 93 2.89 2.31 15.64
N THR A 94 3.43 2.82 14.53
CA THR A 94 3.77 4.24 14.37
C THR A 94 2.89 4.98 13.35
N THR A 95 1.94 4.29 12.73
CA THR A 95 1.32 4.79 11.50
C THR A 95 0.08 5.64 11.76
N HIS A 96 -0.85 5.23 12.63
CA HIS A 96 -2.15 5.89 12.79
C HIS A 96 -2.83 5.67 14.15
N ASP A 97 -3.85 6.49 14.43
CA ASP A 97 -4.84 6.21 15.48
C ASP A 97 -5.58 4.90 15.15
N LEU A 98 -5.95 4.13 16.17
CA LEU A 98 -6.62 2.84 16.01
C LEU A 98 -7.98 2.98 15.30
N ASP A 99 -8.73 4.06 15.56
CA ASP A 99 -10.01 4.30 14.88
C ASP A 99 -9.78 4.76 13.43
N GLU A 100 -8.69 5.49 13.14
CA GLU A 100 -8.31 5.85 11.78
C GLU A 100 -7.93 4.62 10.95
N CYS A 101 -7.25 3.64 11.55
CA CYS A 101 -6.99 2.34 10.92
C CYS A 101 -8.29 1.63 10.51
N LEU A 102 -9.35 1.70 11.31
CA LEU A 102 -10.64 1.08 10.97
C LEU A 102 -11.25 1.72 9.71
N VAL A 103 -11.27 3.05 9.67
CA VAL A 103 -11.77 3.80 8.50
C VAL A 103 -10.96 3.49 7.24
N LEU A 104 -9.63 3.41 7.37
CA LEU A 104 -8.76 3.07 6.25
C LEU A 104 -8.99 1.66 5.73
N ILE A 105 -9.20 0.67 6.62
CA ILE A 105 -9.49 -0.70 6.22
C ILE A 105 -10.85 -0.80 5.52
N ASP A 106 -11.86 -0.08 6.01
CA ASP A 106 -13.20 -0.02 5.39
C ASP A 106 -13.12 0.54 3.97
N LEU A 107 -12.45 1.69 3.81
CA LEU A 107 -12.22 2.30 2.50
C LEU A 107 -11.41 1.37 1.58
N ALA A 108 -10.33 0.77 2.09
CA ALA A 108 -9.51 -0.16 1.33
C ALA A 108 -10.33 -1.36 0.83
N ALA A 109 -11.24 -1.89 1.64
CA ALA A 109 -12.14 -2.98 1.25
C ALA A 109 -13.09 -2.52 0.12
N ALA A 110 -13.69 -1.34 0.23
CA ALA A 110 -14.54 -0.78 -0.82
C ALA A 110 -13.78 -0.56 -2.14
N HIS A 111 -12.58 0.03 -2.08
CA HIS A 111 -11.72 0.23 -3.25
C HIS A 111 -11.27 -1.10 -3.84
N ALA A 112 -10.87 -2.07 -3.02
CA ALA A 112 -10.48 -3.41 -3.47
C ALA A 112 -11.62 -4.14 -4.21
N ALA A 113 -12.86 -4.03 -3.72
CA ALA A 113 -14.04 -4.57 -4.39
C ALA A 113 -14.27 -3.89 -5.75
N SER A 114 -14.08 -2.58 -5.85
CA SER A 114 -14.23 -1.84 -7.12
C SER A 114 -13.16 -2.18 -8.18
N LEU A 115 -12.03 -2.75 -7.76
CA LEU A 115 -10.95 -3.23 -8.63
C LEU A 115 -11.19 -4.64 -9.16
N SER A 116 -12.23 -5.34 -8.71
CA SER A 116 -12.48 -6.76 -9.03
C SER A 116 -12.67 -7.03 -10.52
N ALA A 117 -13.28 -6.10 -11.25
CA ALA A 117 -13.59 -6.25 -12.68
C ALA A 117 -12.46 -5.79 -13.62
N ARG A 118 -11.35 -5.24 -13.10
CA ARG A 118 -10.31 -4.64 -13.95
C ARG A 118 -9.35 -5.71 -14.48
N PRO A 119 -9.16 -5.84 -15.81
CA PRO A 119 -8.23 -6.82 -16.36
C PRO A 119 -6.78 -6.44 -16.02
N ILE A 120 -5.96 -7.45 -15.71
CA ILE A 120 -4.54 -7.25 -15.41
C ILE A 120 -3.72 -7.49 -16.69
N PRO A 121 -3.12 -6.44 -17.27
CA PRO A 121 -2.33 -6.57 -18.48
C PRO A 121 -0.99 -7.28 -18.20
N LYS A 122 -0.54 -8.10 -19.16
CA LYS A 122 0.82 -8.64 -19.16
C LYS A 122 1.76 -7.60 -19.77
N LEU A 123 2.49 -6.87 -18.93
CA LEU A 123 3.34 -5.78 -19.36
C LEU A 123 4.81 -6.15 -19.23
N PRO A 124 5.61 -6.01 -20.31
CA PRO A 124 7.04 -6.25 -20.23
C PRO A 124 7.71 -5.11 -19.44
N PHE A 125 8.55 -5.47 -18.47
CA PHE A 125 9.51 -4.55 -17.88
C PHE A 125 10.86 -5.23 -17.79
N GLN A 126 11.82 -4.72 -18.55
CA GLN A 126 13.16 -5.29 -18.62
C GLN A 126 14.18 -4.31 -18.07
N PHE A 127 15.16 -4.85 -17.34
CA PHE A 127 16.28 -4.07 -16.85
C PHE A 127 17.54 -4.93 -16.79
N SER A 128 18.70 -4.26 -16.70
CA SER A 128 19.98 -4.89 -16.40
C SER A 128 20.68 -4.14 -15.28
N THR A 129 21.49 -4.86 -14.50
CA THR A 129 22.33 -4.28 -13.46
C THR A 129 23.81 -4.58 -13.73
N ARG A 130 24.70 -3.66 -13.33
CA ARG A 130 26.15 -3.86 -13.37
C ARG A 130 26.83 -3.25 -12.14
N LYS A 131 28.04 -3.71 -11.81
CA LYS A 131 28.85 -3.15 -10.71
C LYS A 131 29.19 -1.69 -11.00
N HIS A 132 29.17 -0.83 -9.98
CA HIS A 132 29.80 0.47 -10.10
C HIS A 132 31.33 0.27 -10.19
N PRO A 133 32.05 0.94 -11.12
CA PRO A 133 33.49 0.72 -11.31
C PRO A 133 34.31 1.05 -10.06
N SER A 134 33.88 2.03 -9.28
CA SER A 134 34.62 2.59 -8.13
C SER A 134 33.97 2.36 -6.76
N SER A 135 32.79 1.73 -6.70
CA SER A 135 32.05 1.58 -5.44
C SER A 135 31.46 0.18 -5.29
N PRO A 136 31.96 -0.65 -4.35
CA PRO A 136 31.40 -1.98 -4.12
C PRO A 136 30.00 -1.94 -3.49
N ARG A 137 29.61 -0.80 -2.92
CA ARG A 137 28.29 -0.56 -2.31
C ARG A 137 27.24 -0.01 -3.30
N GLU A 138 27.59 0.08 -4.58
CA GLU A 138 26.70 0.62 -5.61
C GLU A 138 26.56 -0.31 -6.82
N ARG A 139 25.36 -0.30 -7.39
CA ARG A 139 25.07 -0.91 -8.69
C ARG A 139 24.40 0.10 -9.58
N LEU A 140 24.73 0.01 -10.86
CA LEU A 140 24.09 0.77 -11.91
C LEU A 140 22.97 -0.08 -12.51
N MET A 141 21.78 0.49 -12.61
CA MET A 141 20.61 -0.11 -13.25
C MET A 141 20.30 0.64 -14.54
N SER A 142 19.97 -0.10 -15.59
CA SER A 142 19.45 0.44 -16.85
C SER A 142 18.14 -0.25 -17.19
N ILE A 143 17.10 0.54 -17.47
CA ILE A 143 15.82 0.04 -17.98
C ILE A 143 15.96 -0.20 -19.50
N LYS A 144 15.35 -1.25 -20.02
CA LYS A 144 15.39 -1.63 -21.44
C LYS A 144 14.00 -1.56 -22.05
N GLY A 145 13.94 -1.16 -23.32
CA GLY A 145 12.70 -1.05 -24.09
C GLY A 145 11.90 0.21 -23.75
N ASP A 146 10.75 0.35 -24.41
CA ASP A 146 9.83 1.46 -24.22
C ASP A 146 8.83 1.17 -23.09
N VAL A 147 9.29 1.37 -21.84
CA VAL A 147 8.45 1.15 -20.66
C VAL A 147 7.38 2.21 -20.51
N VAL A 148 7.62 3.45 -20.96
CA VAL A 148 6.64 4.55 -20.87
C VAL A 148 5.51 4.33 -21.86
N GLY A 149 5.80 3.94 -23.11
CA GLY A 149 4.77 3.55 -24.06
C GLY A 149 3.94 2.35 -23.61
N SER A 150 4.54 1.43 -22.84
CA SER A 150 3.85 0.23 -22.34
C SER A 150 3.01 0.48 -21.08
N LEU A 151 3.48 1.30 -20.14
CA LEU A 151 2.88 1.47 -18.82
C LEU A 151 2.19 2.84 -18.63
N GLY A 152 2.53 3.84 -19.42
CA GLY A 152 2.35 5.24 -19.03
C GLY A 152 3.47 5.71 -18.10
N PHE A 153 3.68 7.03 -18.03
CA PHE A 153 4.82 7.64 -17.35
C PHE A 153 4.83 7.34 -15.85
N GLU A 154 3.72 7.60 -15.17
CA GLU A 154 3.62 7.56 -13.71
C GLU A 154 3.67 6.10 -13.20
N ALA A 155 2.96 5.17 -13.85
CA ALA A 155 3.05 3.74 -13.56
C ALA A 155 4.47 3.20 -13.81
N ALA A 156 5.15 3.63 -14.90
CA ALA A 156 6.54 3.25 -15.15
C ALA A 156 7.49 3.78 -14.06
N CYS A 157 7.29 5.00 -13.57
CA CYS A 157 8.05 5.56 -12.45
C CYS A 157 7.85 4.75 -11.16
N LEU A 158 6.61 4.35 -10.86
CA LEU A 158 6.27 3.54 -9.68
C LEU A 158 6.90 2.14 -9.75
N VAL A 159 6.75 1.44 -10.88
CA VAL A 159 7.37 0.13 -11.11
C VAL A 159 8.89 0.21 -11.00
N SER A 160 9.50 1.24 -11.59
CA SER A 160 10.95 1.45 -11.53
C SER A 160 11.44 1.68 -10.11
N SER A 161 10.70 2.46 -9.32
CA SER A 161 10.99 2.72 -7.91
C SER A 161 10.89 1.46 -7.06
N ALA A 162 9.82 0.67 -7.25
CA ALA A 162 9.64 -0.59 -6.53
C ALA A 162 10.75 -1.60 -6.86
N ILE A 163 11.11 -1.75 -8.14
CA ILE A 163 12.20 -2.64 -8.58
C ILE A 163 13.54 -2.18 -8.03
N LYS A 164 13.83 -0.87 -8.11
CA LYS A 164 15.07 -0.28 -7.58
C LYS A 164 15.21 -0.57 -6.09
N SER A 165 14.15 -0.35 -5.31
CA SER A 165 14.15 -0.57 -3.87
C SER A 165 14.27 -2.05 -3.50
N ALA A 166 13.56 -2.93 -4.22
CA ALA A 166 13.68 -4.38 -4.03
C ALA A 166 15.10 -4.90 -4.37
N LEU A 167 15.72 -4.41 -5.45
CA LEU A 167 17.11 -4.73 -5.79
C LEU A 167 18.09 -4.24 -4.71
N ALA A 168 17.89 -3.02 -4.20
CA ALA A 168 18.74 -2.45 -3.16
C ALA A 168 18.75 -3.31 -1.90
N ARG A 169 17.56 -3.75 -1.45
CA ARG A 169 17.42 -4.69 -0.31
C ARG A 169 18.06 -6.04 -0.60
N ASN A 170 17.70 -6.67 -1.71
CA ASN A 170 18.18 -8.03 -2.03
C ASN A 170 19.70 -8.12 -2.14
N LEU A 171 20.35 -7.05 -2.58
CA LEU A 171 21.79 -7.01 -2.80
C LEU A 171 22.56 -6.31 -1.66
N GLY A 172 21.87 -5.64 -0.72
CA GLY A 172 22.49 -4.84 0.33
C GLY A 172 23.32 -3.65 -0.20
N VAL A 173 22.89 -3.04 -1.31
CA VAL A 173 23.64 -1.98 -2.03
C VAL A 173 22.71 -0.86 -2.49
N THR A 174 23.28 0.30 -2.79
CA THR A 174 22.56 1.39 -3.45
C THR A 174 22.41 1.12 -4.94
N ILE A 175 21.24 1.39 -5.50
CA ILE A 175 20.95 1.25 -6.93
C ILE A 175 20.77 2.62 -7.58
N THR A 176 21.55 2.90 -8.62
CA THR A 176 21.44 4.14 -9.40
C THR A 176 20.90 3.86 -10.79
N LEU A 177 19.78 4.49 -11.16
CA LEU A 177 19.22 4.41 -12.50
C LEU A 177 19.97 5.37 -13.42
N ILE A 178 20.71 4.84 -14.40
CA ILE A 178 21.62 5.65 -15.23
C ILE A 178 21.01 6.18 -16.52
N ASN A 179 19.91 5.59 -16.99
CA ASN A 179 19.22 6.03 -18.20
C ASN A 179 17.84 6.63 -17.91
N GLY A 180 17.64 7.16 -16.69
CA GLY A 180 16.36 7.77 -16.27
C GLY A 180 15.90 8.86 -17.24
N THR A 181 16.76 9.82 -17.57
CA THR A 181 16.43 10.90 -18.51
C THR A 181 16.11 10.39 -19.91
N ALA A 182 16.77 9.33 -20.38
CA ALA A 182 16.51 8.77 -21.70
C ALA A 182 15.17 8.01 -21.74
N VAL A 183 14.75 7.42 -20.62
CA VAL A 183 13.52 6.63 -20.50
C VAL A 183 12.31 7.51 -20.21
N PHE A 184 12.47 8.50 -19.33
CA PHE A 184 11.37 9.34 -18.82
C PHE A 184 11.39 10.77 -19.38
N GLY A 185 12.36 11.10 -20.25
CA GLY A 185 12.51 12.45 -20.81
C GLY A 185 12.99 13.50 -19.80
N GLY A 186 13.06 14.75 -20.24
CA GLY A 186 13.40 15.91 -19.39
C GLY A 186 12.32 16.25 -18.34
N ASP A 187 11.12 15.69 -18.52
CA ASP A 187 9.97 15.88 -17.62
C ASP A 187 10.06 15.02 -16.34
N TYR A 188 11.02 14.10 -16.25
CA TYR A 188 11.31 13.34 -15.03
C TYR A 188 11.47 14.23 -13.78
N CYS A 189 11.96 15.46 -13.97
CA CYS A 189 12.13 16.44 -12.90
C CYS A 189 11.00 17.49 -12.81
N ARG A 190 10.05 17.52 -13.77
CA ARG A 190 9.08 18.62 -13.94
C ARG A 190 7.62 18.21 -13.75
N ARG A 191 7.26 16.94 -13.96
CA ARG A 191 5.90 16.46 -13.69
C ARG A 191 5.68 16.23 -12.19
N ARG A 192 4.48 16.56 -11.72
CA ARG A 192 4.06 16.43 -10.32
C ARG A 192 4.15 14.95 -9.92
N LEU A 193 5.14 14.60 -9.09
CA LEU A 193 5.27 13.25 -8.55
C LEU A 193 4.24 12.95 -7.44
N THR A 194 3.55 13.98 -6.95
CA THR A 194 2.58 13.86 -5.85
C THR A 194 1.16 14.00 -6.39
N PRO A 195 0.36 12.92 -6.42
CA PRO A 195 -1.03 12.97 -6.83
C PRO A 195 -1.86 13.86 -5.89
N GLY A 196 -2.76 14.65 -6.47
CA GLY A 196 -3.70 15.49 -5.72
C GLY A 196 -5.02 14.75 -5.53
N PHE A 197 -5.29 14.24 -4.33
CA PHE A 197 -6.57 13.61 -4.00
C PHE A 197 -7.50 14.58 -3.28
N ALA A 198 -8.81 14.38 -3.46
CA ALA A 198 -9.83 15.22 -2.85
C ALA A 198 -9.88 15.08 -1.32
N ASP A 199 -9.59 13.88 -0.83
CA ASP A 199 -9.62 13.55 0.60
C ASP A 199 -8.30 12.93 1.07
N LEU A 200 -8.05 13.08 2.38
CA LEU A 200 -6.82 12.64 3.03
C LEU A 200 -6.72 11.10 3.05
N GLN A 201 -7.84 10.41 3.17
CA GLN A 201 -7.89 8.96 3.31
C GLN A 201 -7.44 8.29 2.00
N THR A 202 -7.95 8.73 0.85
CA THR A 202 -7.49 8.27 -0.47
C THR A 202 -5.99 8.48 -0.66
N TRP A 203 -5.47 9.63 -0.23
CA TRP A 203 -4.02 9.88 -0.23
C TRP A 203 -3.27 8.89 0.68
N GLN A 204 -3.77 8.60 1.87
CA GLN A 204 -3.17 7.61 2.79
C GLN A 204 -3.18 6.21 2.18
N LEU A 205 -4.27 5.81 1.52
CA LEU A 205 -4.35 4.52 0.81
C LEU A 205 -3.26 4.40 -0.27
N TYR A 206 -3.13 5.42 -1.12
CA TYR A 206 -2.11 5.47 -2.16
C TYR A 206 -0.70 5.43 -1.54
N ARG A 207 -0.45 6.25 -0.51
CA ARG A 207 0.85 6.30 0.19
C ARG A 207 1.24 4.94 0.74
N PHE A 208 0.32 4.23 1.40
CA PHE A 208 0.60 2.92 1.97
C PHE A 208 0.79 1.83 0.94
N MET A 209 0.04 1.87 -0.16
CA MET A 209 0.30 1.01 -1.30
C MET A 209 1.72 1.24 -1.84
N VAL A 210 2.12 2.49 -2.08
CA VAL A 210 3.48 2.81 -2.57
C VAL A 210 4.55 2.37 -1.57
N GLN A 211 4.31 2.56 -0.26
CA GLN A 211 5.23 2.13 0.79
C GLN A 211 5.39 0.60 0.80
N HIS A 212 4.30 -0.16 0.71
CA HIS A 212 4.37 -1.62 0.63
C HIS A 212 5.19 -2.06 -0.59
N LEU A 213 4.85 -1.54 -1.78
CA LEU A 213 5.54 -1.84 -3.03
C LEU A 213 7.05 -1.57 -2.93
N CYS A 214 7.41 -0.42 -2.37
CA CYS A 214 8.79 0.03 -2.34
C CYS A 214 9.59 -0.59 -1.20
N GLU A 215 9.02 -0.83 -0.02
CA GLU A 215 9.78 -1.18 1.19
C GLU A 215 9.67 -2.66 1.57
N ARG A 216 8.62 -3.36 1.16
CA ARG A 216 8.29 -4.68 1.70
C ARG A 216 8.30 -5.79 0.64
N LEU A 217 7.88 -5.52 -0.59
CA LEU A 217 7.86 -6.56 -1.63
C LEU A 217 9.27 -6.98 -2.08
N GLU A 218 9.45 -8.27 -2.29
CA GLU A 218 10.64 -8.84 -2.92
C GLU A 218 10.66 -8.58 -4.43
N LEU A 219 11.85 -8.66 -5.04
CA LEU A 219 12.00 -8.42 -6.47
C LEU A 219 11.14 -9.35 -7.35
N SER A 220 10.99 -10.62 -6.96
CA SER A 220 10.14 -11.60 -7.64
C SER A 220 8.67 -11.17 -7.60
N GLN A 221 8.19 -10.71 -6.44
CA GLN A 221 6.83 -10.24 -6.23
C GLN A 221 6.55 -8.94 -7.00
N VAL A 222 7.47 -7.98 -6.98
CA VAL A 222 7.33 -6.73 -7.77
C VAL A 222 7.25 -7.04 -9.27
N LYS A 223 8.11 -7.94 -9.78
CA LYS A 223 8.07 -8.38 -11.19
C LYS A 223 6.76 -9.06 -11.56
N ALA A 224 6.24 -9.92 -10.69
CA ALA A 224 4.94 -10.57 -10.91
C ALA A 224 3.77 -9.56 -10.89
N SER A 225 3.95 -8.42 -10.21
CA SER A 225 2.90 -7.44 -9.96
C SER A 225 2.92 -6.23 -10.92
N ILE A 226 3.73 -6.22 -11.98
CA ILE A 226 3.85 -5.03 -12.88
C ILE A 226 2.48 -4.61 -13.44
N GLY A 227 1.71 -5.56 -13.98
CA GLY A 227 0.37 -5.27 -14.49
C GLY A 227 -0.59 -4.82 -13.39
N VAL A 228 -0.44 -5.38 -12.18
CA VAL A 228 -1.23 -5.02 -11.00
C VAL A 228 -0.93 -3.58 -10.56
N ILE A 229 0.35 -3.20 -10.52
CA ILE A 229 0.80 -1.84 -10.20
C ILE A 229 0.20 -0.84 -11.18
N LYS A 230 0.16 -1.17 -12.48
CA LYS A 230 -0.51 -0.30 -13.46
C LYS A 230 -2.00 -0.16 -13.18
N VAL A 231 -2.73 -1.25 -12.98
CA VAL A 231 -4.17 -1.21 -12.69
C VAL A 231 -4.47 -0.36 -11.45
N LEU A 232 -3.66 -0.50 -10.40
CA LEU A 232 -3.78 0.30 -9.18
C LEU A 232 -3.44 1.77 -9.42
N HIS A 233 -2.37 2.06 -10.14
CA HIS A 233 -2.02 3.42 -10.49
C HIS A 233 -3.14 4.12 -11.27
N ASP A 234 -3.60 3.50 -12.36
CA ASP A 234 -4.67 4.05 -13.22
C ASP A 234 -5.98 4.22 -12.43
N TYR A 235 -6.21 3.37 -11.42
CA TYR A 235 -7.34 3.54 -10.50
C TYR A 235 -7.22 4.81 -9.66
N PHE A 236 -6.09 5.00 -8.99
CA PHE A 236 -5.88 6.20 -8.17
C PHE A 236 -5.77 7.46 -9.01
N GLU A 237 -5.22 7.40 -10.22
CA GLU A 237 -5.21 8.51 -11.17
C GLU A 237 -6.62 9.01 -11.49
N ALA A 238 -7.57 8.10 -11.71
CA ALA A 238 -8.97 8.46 -11.93
C ALA A 238 -9.66 9.10 -10.70
N LEU A 239 -9.08 8.96 -9.51
CA LEU A 239 -9.56 9.60 -8.27
C LEU A 239 -8.90 10.95 -7.98
N GLN A 240 -7.91 11.36 -8.79
CA GLN A 240 -7.26 12.64 -8.58
C GLN A 240 -8.21 13.80 -8.89
N THR A 241 -8.13 14.85 -8.07
CA THR A 241 -8.79 16.12 -8.39
C THR A 241 -8.19 16.67 -9.68
N PRO A 242 -9.01 17.17 -10.62
CA PRO A 242 -8.49 17.81 -11.83
C PRO A 242 -7.48 18.89 -11.45
N GLU A 243 -6.34 18.92 -12.13
CA GLU A 243 -5.43 20.05 -11.98
C GLU A 243 -6.22 21.32 -12.31
N THR A 244 -6.34 22.25 -11.34
CA THR A 244 -6.58 23.64 -11.71
C THR A 244 -5.39 24.04 -12.57
N VAL A 245 -5.58 23.99 -13.89
CA VAL A 245 -4.67 24.58 -14.86
C VAL A 245 -4.61 26.06 -14.49
N TYR A 246 -3.59 26.45 -13.73
CA TYR A 246 -3.27 27.87 -13.65
C TYR A 246 -2.88 28.25 -15.07
N PRO A 247 -3.63 29.14 -15.75
CA PRO A 247 -3.23 29.61 -17.06
C PRO A 247 -1.81 30.12 -16.92
N ASN A 248 -0.92 29.58 -17.75
CA ASN A 248 0.47 30.00 -17.81
C ASN A 248 0.52 31.52 -17.69
N ASN A 249 1.19 32.03 -16.64
CA ASN A 249 1.59 33.42 -16.63
C ASN A 249 2.45 33.61 -17.88
N VAL A 250 1.82 34.19 -18.90
CA VAL A 250 2.51 34.78 -20.04
C VAL A 250 3.36 35.88 -19.45
N ILE A 251 4.64 35.57 -19.22
CA ILE A 251 5.64 36.60 -18.95
C ILE A 251 5.85 37.28 -20.30
N HIS A 252 5.23 38.45 -20.45
CA HIS A 252 5.54 39.42 -21.51
C HIS A 252 6.90 40.06 -21.27
#